data_AF-A0A1G8V898-F1
#
_entry.id   AF-A0A1G8V898-F1
#
_cell.length_a   1.000
_cell.length_b   1.000
_cell.length_c   1.000
_cell.angle_alpha   90.00
_cell.angle_beta   90.00
_cell.angle_gamma   90.00
#
_symmetry.space_group_name_H-M   'P 1'
#
loop_
_entity.id
_entity.type
_entity.pdbx_description
1 polymer ?
#
loop_
_entity_poly.entity_id
_entity_poly.type
_entity_poly.pdbx_seq_one_letter_code
_entity_poly.pdbx_strand_id
1 'polypeptide(L)'
;MWKSLVAAIAFLAVGGSALAASATNKDAETRTLVVTEGGGKTELALAAGETAEFCPTGCFVTMPNGDLEALTGSETIEISGGVARIK
;
A
#
# COMPACT_ATOMS: atom_id res chain seq x y z
N MET A 1 -11.60 -55.25 -0.77
CA MET A 1 -12.01 -54.47 0.42
C MET A 1 -11.62 -53.02 0.12
N TRP A 2 -12.52 -52.30 -0.56
CA TRP A 2 -13.40 -51.29 0.05
C TRP A 2 -12.62 -50.08 0.58
N LYS A 3 -12.77 -48.98 -0.16
CA LYS A 3 -12.85 -47.59 0.30
C LYS A 3 -12.03 -47.24 1.55
N SER A 4 -10.86 -46.65 1.30
CA SER A 4 -10.41 -45.51 2.09
C SER A 4 -10.26 -44.35 1.11
N LEU A 5 -11.39 -43.82 0.64
CA LEU A 5 -11.88 -42.51 1.08
C LEU A 5 -10.84 -41.43 0.87
N VAL A 6 -10.88 -40.92 -0.37
CA VAL A 6 -10.60 -39.54 -0.76
C VAL A 6 -10.97 -38.60 0.38
N ALA A 7 -9.98 -38.05 1.06
CA ALA A 7 -10.12 -36.87 1.91
C ALA A 7 -9.09 -35.84 1.45
N ALA A 8 -9.23 -35.41 0.20
CA ALA A 8 -8.55 -34.21 -0.28
C ALA A 8 -9.23 -33.01 0.38
N ILE A 9 -8.71 -32.61 1.54
CA ILE A 9 -9.09 -31.36 2.20
C ILE A 9 -8.57 -30.23 1.30
N ALA A 10 -9.46 -29.68 0.48
CA ALA A 10 -9.22 -28.44 -0.22
C ALA A 10 -9.09 -27.33 0.83
N PHE A 11 -7.85 -26.97 1.16
CA PHE A 11 -7.56 -25.73 1.87
C PHE A 11 -8.00 -24.57 0.97
N LEU A 12 -9.21 -24.07 1.18
CA LEU A 12 -9.62 -22.78 0.65
C LEU A 12 -8.77 -21.73 1.36
N ALA A 13 -7.67 -21.35 0.73
CA ALA A 13 -6.94 -20.15 1.12
C ALA A 13 -7.90 -18.97 0.92
N VAL A 14 -8.52 -18.52 2.00
CA VAL A 14 -9.26 -17.26 2.03
C VAL A 14 -8.19 -16.16 2.01
N GLY A 15 -7.68 -15.86 0.81
CA GLY A 15 -6.87 -14.68 0.58
C GLY A 15 -7.79 -13.48 0.76
N GLY A 16 -7.87 -12.96 1.99
CA GLY A 16 -8.49 -11.67 2.23
C GLY A 16 -7.78 -10.65 1.36
N SER A 17 -8.52 -9.89 0.55
CA SER A 17 -8.01 -8.73 -0.16
C SER A 17 -7.35 -7.84 0.88
N ALA A 18 -6.03 -7.82 0.92
CA ALA A 18 -5.32 -6.85 1.73
C ALA A 18 -5.61 -5.50 1.07
N LEU A 19 -6.55 -4.75 1.64
CA LEU A 19 -6.70 -3.35 1.29
C LEU A 19 -5.35 -2.71 1.64
N ALA A 20 -4.74 -2.08 0.64
CA ALA A 20 -3.50 -1.35 0.78
C ALA A 20 -3.79 0.11 0.46
N ALA A 21 -3.09 1.02 1.13
CA ALA A 21 -3.11 2.41 0.73
C ALA A 21 -2.55 2.53 -0.69
N SER A 22 -3.04 3.50 -1.46
CA SER A 22 -2.51 3.79 -2.78
C SER A 22 -2.03 5.23 -2.86
N ALA A 23 -1.00 5.48 -3.66
CA ALA A 23 -0.53 6.83 -3.96
C ALA A 23 -0.38 7.00 -5.46
N THR A 24 -0.99 8.05 -6.01
CA THR A 24 -0.85 8.47 -7.40
C THR A 24 -0.08 9.77 -7.46
N ASN A 25 1.02 9.79 -8.21
CA ASN A 25 1.77 11.01 -8.50
C ASN A 25 1.22 11.71 -9.75
N LYS A 26 0.60 12.87 -9.58
CA LYS A 26 0.11 13.70 -10.71
C LYS A 26 1.09 14.79 -11.13
N ASP A 27 2.23 14.90 -10.48
CA ASP A 27 3.28 15.82 -10.91
C ASP A 27 4.03 15.26 -12.14
N ALA A 28 4.72 16.16 -12.84
CA ALA A 28 5.62 15.80 -13.93
C ALA A 28 7.00 15.31 -13.44
N GLU A 29 7.29 15.48 -12.14
CA GLU A 29 8.53 15.09 -11.50
C GLU A 29 8.34 13.85 -10.64
N THR A 30 9.41 13.08 -10.43
CA THR A 30 9.40 12.00 -9.45
C THR A 30 9.18 12.57 -8.04
N ARG A 31 8.26 11.97 -7.29
CA ARG A 31 7.98 12.32 -5.90
C ARG A 31 8.25 11.12 -5.00
N THR A 32 8.83 11.38 -3.84
CA THR A 32 9.17 10.34 -2.88
C THR A 32 8.28 10.45 -1.65
N LEU A 33 7.67 9.34 -1.28
CA LEU A 33 7.05 9.13 0.02
C LEU A 33 8.01 8.34 0.89
N VAL A 34 8.01 8.61 2.18
CA VAL A 34 8.82 7.83 3.12
C VAL A 34 7.89 7.06 4.04
N VAL A 35 7.87 5.74 3.87
CA VAL A 35 6.92 4.84 4.53
C VAL A 35 7.61 4.17 5.71
N THR A 36 6.98 4.19 6.86
CA THR A 36 7.41 3.47 8.06
C THR A 36 6.36 2.45 8.45
N GLU A 37 6.67 1.17 8.27
CA GLU A 37 5.77 0.03 8.53
C GLU A 37 6.53 -1.05 9.31
N GLY A 38 5.92 -1.61 10.35
CA GLY A 38 6.54 -2.66 11.17
C GLY A 38 7.87 -2.28 11.83
N GLY A 39 8.16 -0.99 12.01
CA GLY A 39 9.42 -0.47 12.54
C GLY A 39 10.55 -0.33 11.50
N GLY A 40 10.31 -0.73 10.25
CA GLY A 40 11.20 -0.47 9.12
C GLY A 40 10.82 0.81 8.38
N LYS A 41 11.80 1.46 7.74
CA LYS A 41 11.60 2.68 6.94
C LYS A 41 12.02 2.41 5.50
N THR A 42 11.16 2.73 4.54
CA THR A 42 11.37 2.55 3.11
C THR A 42 11.05 3.84 2.36
N GLU A 43 11.72 4.06 1.23
CA GLU A 43 11.41 5.16 0.32
C GLU A 43 10.61 4.61 -0.86
N LEU A 44 9.45 5.21 -1.11
CA LEU A 44 8.60 4.92 -2.25
C LEU A 44 8.71 6.09 -3.23
N ALA A 45 9.54 5.91 -4.26
CA ALA A 45 9.66 6.86 -5.36
C ALA A 45 8.59 6.56 -6.41
N LEU A 46 7.79 7.56 -6.75
CA LEU A 46 6.73 7.50 -7.75
C LEU A 46 7.11 8.39 -8.93
N ALA A 47 7.27 7.80 -10.11
CA ALA A 47 7.44 8.53 -11.35
C ALA A 47 6.19 9.35 -11.69
N ALA A 48 6.30 10.25 -12.67
CA ALA A 48 5.18 11.05 -13.15
C ALA A 48 4.03 10.17 -13.65
N GLY A 49 2.83 10.36 -13.12
CA GLY A 49 1.63 9.58 -13.46
C GLY A 49 1.59 8.19 -12.82
N GLU A 50 2.61 7.78 -12.07
CA GLU A 50 2.67 6.45 -11.46
C GLU A 50 1.67 6.33 -10.31
N THR A 51 1.08 5.15 -10.18
CA THR A 51 0.29 4.75 -9.01
C THR A 51 0.91 3.50 -8.42
N ALA A 52 1.15 3.52 -7.10
CA ALA A 52 1.62 2.35 -6.38
C ALA A 52 0.74 2.08 -5.17
N GLU A 53 0.56 0.79 -4.87
CA GLU A 53 -0.06 0.31 -3.65
C GLU A 53 1.01 0.00 -2.61
N PHE A 54 0.75 0.36 -1.36
CA PHE A 54 1.68 0.20 -0.25
C PHE A 54 0.90 0.16 1.07
N CYS A 55 1.57 -0.14 2.19
CA CYS A 55 0.96 -0.02 3.52
C CYS A 55 -0.30 -0.89 3.72
N PRO A 56 -0.24 -2.21 3.49
CA PRO A 56 -1.39 -3.12 3.65
C PRO A 56 -1.85 -3.30 5.10
N THR A 57 -1.00 -2.96 6.08
CA THR A 57 -1.31 -3.16 7.52
C THR A 57 -1.37 -1.86 8.32
N GLY A 58 -1.35 -0.72 7.63
CA GLY A 58 -1.21 0.60 8.24
C GLY A 58 0.26 0.97 8.48
N CYS A 59 0.54 2.27 8.42
CA CYS A 59 1.91 2.79 8.42
C CYS A 59 1.93 4.28 8.74
N PHE A 60 3.12 4.81 8.99
CA PHE A 60 3.36 6.26 9.00
C PHE A 60 4.02 6.67 7.70
N VAL A 61 3.53 7.74 7.07
CA VAL A 61 4.01 8.22 5.78
C VAL A 61 4.46 9.67 5.93
N THR A 62 5.71 9.93 5.58
CA THR A 62 6.19 11.30 5.34
C THR A 62 5.91 11.66 3.88
N MET A 63 5.09 12.69 3.68
CA MET A 63 4.70 13.26 2.39
C MET A 63 5.86 14.07 1.77
N PRO A 64 5.80 14.41 0.47
CA PRO A 64 6.88 15.12 -0.19
C PRO A 64 7.14 16.53 0.36
N ASN A 65 6.14 17.15 0.99
CA ASN A 65 6.25 18.44 1.68
C ASN A 65 6.77 18.33 3.13
N GLY A 66 7.03 17.12 3.61
CA GLY A 66 7.53 16.85 4.97
C GLY A 66 6.44 16.53 6.00
N ASP A 67 5.15 16.60 5.64
CA ASP A 67 4.06 16.26 6.54
C ASP A 67 4.09 14.77 6.89
N LEU A 68 3.80 14.42 8.15
CA LEU A 68 3.76 13.05 8.63
C LEU A 68 2.32 12.66 8.94
N GLU A 69 1.84 11.59 8.31
CA GLU A 69 0.46 11.12 8.46
C GLU A 69 0.43 9.62 8.78
N ALA A 70 -0.57 9.20 9.58
CA ALA A 70 -0.80 7.80 9.88
C ALA A 70 -1.90 7.24 8.97
N LEU A 71 -1.58 6.20 8.20
CA LEU A 71 -2.52 5.51 7.33
C LEU A 71 -2.98 4.20 7.95
N THR A 72 -4.24 3.86 7.73
CA THR A 72 -4.86 2.61 8.18
C THR A 72 -4.81 1.50 7.12
N GLY A 73 -4.40 1.83 5.89
CA GLY A 73 -4.23 0.88 4.79
C GLY A 73 -5.38 0.86 3.78
N SER A 74 -6.27 1.86 3.80
CA SER A 74 -7.37 1.97 2.83
C SER A 74 -7.41 3.34 2.13
N GLU A 75 -6.49 4.23 2.48
CA GLU A 75 -6.43 5.59 2.00
C GLU A 75 -5.93 5.67 0.55
N THR A 76 -6.47 6.62 -0.19
CA THR A 76 -5.98 6.97 -1.53
C THR A 76 -5.31 8.35 -1.46
N ILE A 77 -4.03 8.40 -1.77
CA ILE A 77 -3.21 9.61 -1.78
C ILE A 77 -3.04 10.10 -3.19
N GLU A 78 -3.22 11.40 -3.39
CA GLU A 78 -2.93 12.10 -4.62
C GLU A 78 -1.84 13.14 -4.38
N ILE A 79 -0.76 13.07 -5.14
CA ILE A 79 0.34 14.04 -5.10
C ILE A 79 0.17 15.02 -6.25
N SER A 80 0.10 16.30 -5.95
CA SER A 80 0.00 17.38 -6.93
C SER A 80 0.61 18.68 -6.39
N GLY A 81 1.42 19.35 -7.20
CA GLY A 81 2.15 20.55 -6.82
C GLY A 81 3.14 20.32 -5.67
N GLY A 82 3.72 19.11 -5.56
CA GLY A 82 4.62 18.73 -4.47
C GLY A 82 3.93 18.50 -3.12
N VAL A 83 2.59 18.49 -3.06
CA VAL A 83 1.81 18.23 -1.86
C VAL A 83 1.01 16.95 -2.05
N ALA A 84 1.03 16.07 -1.06
CA ALA A 84 0.19 14.88 -1.04
C ALA A 84 -1.11 15.15 -0.27
N ARG A 85 -2.23 14.61 -0.75
CA ARG A 85 -3.57 14.80 -0.16
C ARG A 85 -4.29 13.45 -0.12
N ILE A 86 -4.88 13.13 1.01
CA ILE A 86 -5.80 11.98 1.12
C ILE A 86 -7.14 12.37 0.50
N LYS A 87 -7.72 11.47 -0.30
CA LYS A 87 -9.05 11.62 -0.90
C LYS A 87 -10.15 10.93 -0.12
#